data_AF-A0A936ZIJ9-F1
#
_entry.id   AF-A0A936ZIJ9-F1
#
_cell.length_a   1.000
_cell.length_b   1.000
_cell.length_c   1.000
_cell.angle_alpha   90.00
_cell.angle_beta   90.00
_cell.angle_gamma   90.00
#
_symmetry.space_group_name_H-M   'P 1'
#
loop_
_entity.id
_entity.type
_entity.pdbx_description
1 polymer ?
#
loop_
_entity_poly.entity_id
_entity_poly.type
_entity_poly.pdbx_seq_one_letter_code
_entity_poly.pdbx_strand_id
1 'polypeptide(L)' 'MHHKVELVARAIHRAEHQELPWDGEPSDRKERFREYARNAINLLNEDIGVLLLALEESAAGKRMKPPRAAA' A
#
# COMPACT_ATOMS: atom_id res chain seq x y z
N MET A 1 -6.26 11.84 -4.79
CA MET A 1 -5.04 11.11 -5.21
C MET A 1 -4.00 10.96 -4.11
N HIS A 2 -3.64 12.01 -3.37
CA HIS A 2 -2.58 11.96 -2.33
C HIS A 2 -2.75 10.83 -1.29
N HIS A 3 -3.97 10.55 -0.82
CA HIS A 3 -4.21 9.47 0.15
C HIS A 3 -3.89 8.07 -0.40
N LYS A 4 -4.29 7.77 -1.65
CA LYS A 4 -4.02 6.50 -2.31
C LYS A 4 -2.52 6.28 -2.52
N VAL A 5 -1.82 7.34 -2.93
CA VAL A 5 -0.36 7.33 -3.07
C VAL A 5 0.31 7.00 -1.74
N GLU A 6 -0.10 7.63 -0.64
CA GLU A 6 0.49 7.38 0.69
C GLU A 6 0.21 5.94 1.19
N LEU A 7 -0.99 5.40 0.96
CA LEU A 7 -1.33 4.02 1.29
C LEU A 7 -0.44 3.01 0.56
N VAL A 8 -0.32 3.17 -0.76
CA VAL A 8 0.51 2.29 -1.59
C VAL A 8 2.00 2.45 -1.23
N ALA A 9 2.47 3.68 -0.98
CA ALA A 9 3.85 3.93 -0.58
C ALA A 9 4.21 3.22 0.74
N ARG A 10 3.33 3.30 1.75
CA ARG A 10 3.50 2.60 3.03
C ARG A 10 3.48 1.09 2.86
N ALA A 11 2.68 0.57 1.94
CA ALA A 11 2.62 -0.85 1.63
C ALA A 11 3.91 -1.36 0.99
N ILE A 12 4.44 -0.63 0.00
CA ILE A 12 5.72 -0.93 -0.65
C ILE A 12 6.85 -0.89 0.38
N HIS A 13 6.93 0.18 1.17
CA HIS A 13 7.93 0.30 2.24
C HIS A 13 7.83 -0.85 3.26
N ARG A 14 6.62 -1.21 3.71
CA ARG A 14 6.44 -2.33 4.65
C ARG A 14 6.90 -3.67 4.04
N ALA A 15 6.70 -3.86 2.74
CA ALA A 15 7.13 -5.07 2.05
C ALA A 15 8.67 -5.14 1.93
N GLU A 16 9.33 -4.02 1.66
CA GLU A 16 10.80 -3.94 1.58
C GLU A 16 11.49 -3.92 2.94
N HIS A 17 10.87 -3.29 3.94
CA HIS A 17 11.43 -3.05 5.26
C HIS A 17 10.47 -3.45 6.36
N GLN A 18 10.43 -4.75 6.67
CA GLN A 18 9.56 -5.30 7.71
C GLN A 18 9.86 -4.74 9.12
N GLU A 19 11.08 -4.23 9.35
CA GLU A 19 11.55 -3.82 10.68
C GLU A 19 11.53 -2.30 10.91
N LEU A 20 11.55 -1.49 9.85
CA LEU A 20 11.59 -0.02 9.98
C LEU A 20 10.17 0.55 10.02
N PRO A 21 9.84 1.43 10.99
CA PRO A 21 8.56 2.12 11.00
C PRO A 21 8.54 3.24 9.96
N TRP A 22 7.45 3.33 9.19
CA TRP A 22 7.24 4.39 8.19
C TRP A 22 7.49 5.79 8.74
N ASP A 23 7.02 6.08 9.96
CA ASP A 23 7.12 7.43 10.53
C ASP A 23 8.57 7.84 10.81
N GLY A 24 9.46 6.87 11.07
CA GLY A 24 10.90 7.09 11.26
C GLY A 24 11.72 7.18 9.97
N GLU A 25 11.11 6.90 8.82
CA GLU A 25 11.81 6.93 7.53
C GLU A 25 12.14 8.39 7.11
N PRO A 26 13.37 8.68 6.62
CA PRO A 26 13.75 10.01 6.13
C PRO A 26 12.84 10.49 4.99
N SER A 27 12.61 11.80 4.95
CA SER A 27 11.70 12.43 3.98
C SER A 27 12.04 12.12 2.53
N ASP A 28 13.34 12.12 2.17
CA ASP A 28 13.79 11.83 0.79
C ASP A 28 13.43 10.41 0.37
N ARG A 29 13.52 9.46 1.31
CA ARG A 29 13.18 8.06 1.05
C ARG A 29 11.67 7.87 1.00
N LYS A 30 10.91 8.55 1.86
CA LYS A 30 9.44 8.59 1.78
C LYS A 30 8.97 9.10 0.42
N GLU A 31 9.61 10.15 -0.12
CA GLU A 31 9.23 10.67 -1.45
C GLU A 31 9.52 9.67 -2.56
N ARG A 32 10.61 8.91 -2.47
CA ARG A 32 10.91 7.82 -3.40
C ARG A 32 9.82 6.73 -3.38
N PHE A 33 9.36 6.33 -2.20
CA PHE A 33 8.25 5.38 -2.10
C PHE A 33 6.93 5.96 -2.65
N ARG A 34 6.68 7.26 -2.49
CA ARG A 34 5.54 7.93 -3.14
C ARG A 34 5.65 7.93 -4.66
N GLU A 35 6.85 8.10 -5.21
CA GLU A 35 7.09 7.99 -6.64
C GLU A 35 6.80 6.57 -7.16
N TYR A 36 7.26 5.53 -6.45
CA TYR A 36 6.91 4.15 -6.79
C TYR A 36 5.41 3.90 -6.72
N ALA A 37 4.74 4.44 -5.71
CA ALA A 37 3.29 4.36 -5.60
C ALA A 37 2.57 5.04 -6.77
N ARG A 38 3.00 6.24 -7.18
CA ARG A 38 2.45 6.93 -8.36
C ARG A 38 2.64 6.08 -9.62
N ASN A 39 3.83 5.50 -9.81
CA ASN A 39 4.13 4.65 -10.96
C ASN A 39 3.28 3.38 -10.97
N ALA A 40 3.12 2.72 -9.82
CA ALA A 40 2.27 1.54 -9.68
C ALA A 40 0.80 1.87 -9.96
N ILE A 41 0.29 3.01 -9.46
CA ILE A 41 -1.07 3.48 -9.75
C ILE A 41 -1.27 3.73 -11.24
N ASN A 42 -0.32 4.40 -11.88
CA ASN A 42 -0.39 4.67 -13.31
C ASN A 42 -0.30 3.38 -14.15
N LEU A 43 0.53 2.41 -13.74
CA LEU A 43 0.71 1.15 -14.45
C LEU A 43 -0.52 0.23 -14.34
N LEU A 44 -1.15 0.18 -13.16
CA LEU A 44 -2.28 -0.70 -12.87
C LEU A 44 -3.64 -0.10 -13.25
N ASN A 45 -3.71 1.22 -13.48
CA ASN A 45 -4.91 1.94 -13.89
C ASN A 45 -6.19 1.52 -13.12
N GLU A 46 -7.18 0.88 -13.75
CA GLU A 46 -8.43 0.46 -13.09
C GLU A 46 -8.27 -0.80 -12.21
N ASP A 47 -7.28 -1.65 -12.48
CA ASP A 47 -7.06 -2.90 -11.73
C ASP A 47 -6.51 -2.65 -10.31
N ILE A 48 -6.12 -1.41 -10.00
CA ILE A 48 -5.65 -1.05 -8.66
C ILE A 48 -6.77 -1.01 -7.61
N GLY A 49 -8.04 -1.08 -8.01
CA GLY A 49 -9.18 -1.05 -7.08
C GLY A 49 -9.11 -2.15 -6.01
N VAL A 50 -8.80 -3.39 -6.42
CA VAL A 50 -8.68 -4.53 -5.49
C VAL A 50 -7.50 -4.35 -4.53
N LEU A 51 -6.37 -3.85 -5.05
CA LEU A 51 -5.18 -3.57 -4.25
C LEU A 51 -5.47 -2.49 -3.19
N LEU A 52 -6.12 -1.39 -3.57
CA LEU A 52 -6.45 -0.30 -2.64
C LEU A 52 -7.41 -0.76 -1.54
N LEU A 53 -8.43 -1.53 -1.89
CA LEU A 53 -9.38 -2.07 -0.91
C LEU A 53 -8.65 -2.93 0.14
N ALA A 54 -7.77 -3.83 -0.30
CA ALA A 54 -6.99 -4.68 0.61
C ALA A 54 -6.06 -3.87 1.53
N LEU A 55 -5.46 -2.79 1.01
CA LEU A 55 -4.61 -1.90 1.78
C LEU A 55 -5.39 -1.06 2.80
N GLU A 56 -6.55 -0.55 2.43
CA GLU A 56 -7.44 0.19 3.32
C GLU A 56 -7.96 -0.71 4.46
N GLU A 57 -8.36 -1.95 4.16
CA GLU A 57 -8.79 -2.91 5.19
C GLU A 57 -7.65 -3.27 6.16
N SER A 58 -6.44 -3.49 5.62
CA SER A 58 -5.24 -3.73 6.42
C SER A 58 -4.88 -2.54 7.31
N ALA A 59 -4.94 -1.32 6.78
CA ALA A 59 -4.69 -0.08 7.53
C ALA A 59 -5.75 0.17 8.61
N ALA A 60 -7.01 -0.20 8.36
CA ALA A 60 -8.11 -0.12 9.31
C ALA A 60 -8.10 -1.22 10.39
N GLY A 61 -7.12 -2.14 10.36
CA GLY A 61 -7.03 -3.27 11.29
C GLY A 61 -8.12 -4.32 11.09
N LYS A 62 -8.87 -4.29 9.98
CA LYS A 62 -9.82 -5.34 9.62
C LYS A 62 -9.04 -6.53 9.09
N ARG A 63 -9.04 -7.65 9.84
CA ARG A 63 -8.57 -8.93 9.31
C ARG A 63 -9.47 -9.32 8.14
N MET A 64 -8.93 -9.30 6.90
CA MET A 64 -9.57 -9.94 5.76
C MET A 64 -9.91 -11.38 6.14
N LYS A 65 -11.19 -11.73 6.19
CA LYS A 65 -11.59 -13.13 6.29
C LYS A 65 -11.16 -13.80 4.99
N PRO A 66 -10.44 -14.94 5.04
CA PRO A 66 -10.07 -15.64 3.82
C PRO A 66 -11.35 -15.95 3.04
N PRO A 67 -11.34 -15.81 1.70
CA PRO A 67 -12.46 -16.23 0.88
C PRO A 67 -12.72 -17.70 1.20
N ARG A 68 -13.93 -17.98 1.70
CA ARG A 68 -14.37 -19.33 2.02
C ARG A 68 -14.26 -20.16 0.74
N ALA A 69 -13.31 -21.08 0.69
CA ALA A 69 -13.18 -22.02 -0.40
C ALA A 69 -14.54 -22.70 -0.61
N ALA A 70 -15.12 -22.52 -1.79
CA ALA A 70 -16.30 -23.26 -2.18
C ALA A 70 -15.86 -24.72 -2.41
N ALA A 71 -16.48 -25.62 -1.66
CA ALA A 71 -16.34 -27.07 -1.78
C ALA A 71 -17.22 -27.61 -2.91
#